data_AF-A0A958LHB6-F1
#
_entry.id   AF-A0A958LHB6-F1
#
_cell.length_a   1.000
_cell.length_b   1.000
_cell.length_c   1.000
_cell.angle_alpha   90.00
_cell.angle_beta   90.00
_cell.angle_gamma   90.00
#
_symmetry.space_group_name_H-M   'P 1'
#
loop_
_entity.id
_entity.type
_entity.pdbx_description
1 polymer ?
#
loop_
_entity_poly.entity_id
_entity_poly.type
_entity_poly.pdbx_seq_one_letter_code
_entity_poly.pdbx_strand_id
1 'polypeptide(L)'
;MYILQTIRETNPTLAENLEAFAYESSIAFCYPCYVEAIDSNDGPRCPKCHSDDLARLLCGVGVDWGVLWILEHIVTEKVPAVNIDEMFEDHVSDCYGGDCQIGWLNIDVAHAIKNLDAVSWRIAKSEYADSLIEDGELVEGQDGNYYWVSDLEKHLL
;
A
#
# COMPACT_ATOMS: atom_id res chain seq x y z
N MET A 1 -5.45 0.84 6.72
CA MET A 1 -5.23 2.31 6.79
C MET A 1 -5.19 2.85 5.34
N TYR A 2 -5.23 4.16 5.04
CA TYR A 2 -5.00 4.61 3.63
C TYR A 2 -3.50 4.66 3.38
N ILE A 3 -3.00 4.07 2.29
CA ILE A 3 -1.56 4.03 1.93
C ILE A 3 -0.94 5.43 2.03
N LEU A 4 -1.61 6.40 1.41
CA LEU A 4 -1.18 7.80 1.38
C LEU A 4 -1.17 8.47 2.76
N GLN A 5 -2.04 8.06 3.67
CA GLN A 5 -2.09 8.62 5.03
C GLN A 5 -0.91 8.15 5.85
N THR A 6 -0.61 6.84 5.80
CA THR A 6 0.55 6.26 6.50
C THR A 6 1.85 6.84 5.98
N ILE A 7 2.03 6.88 4.65
CA ILE A 7 3.24 7.45 4.05
C ILE A 7 3.38 8.93 4.38
N ARG A 8 2.28 9.69 4.51
CA ARG A 8 2.38 11.11 4.87
C ARG A 8 2.97 11.35 6.25
N GLU A 9 2.79 10.40 7.18
CA GLU A 9 3.32 10.49 8.53
C GLU A 9 4.81 10.14 8.59
N THR A 10 5.26 9.16 7.80
CA THR A 10 6.65 8.67 7.80
C THR A 10 7.54 9.33 6.75
N ASN A 11 7.00 9.62 5.57
CA ASN A 11 7.69 10.22 4.43
C ASN A 11 6.78 11.19 3.64
N PRO A 12 6.62 12.45 4.10
CA PRO A 12 5.70 13.41 3.50
C PRO A 12 6.04 13.76 2.04
N THR A 13 7.33 13.80 1.68
CA THR A 13 7.77 14.07 0.30
C THR A 13 7.28 12.97 -0.65
N LEU A 14 7.41 11.71 -0.24
CA LEU A 14 6.90 10.60 -1.04
C LEU A 14 5.38 10.64 -1.17
N ALA A 15 4.67 10.97 -0.09
CA ALA A 15 3.22 11.14 -0.14
C ALA A 15 2.79 12.21 -1.15
N GLU A 16 3.48 13.37 -1.19
CA GLU A 16 3.20 14.42 -2.18
C GLU A 16 3.44 13.93 -3.62
N ASN A 17 4.53 13.21 -3.86
CA ASN A 17 4.84 12.65 -5.18
C ASN A 17 3.80 11.61 -5.64
N LEU A 18 3.38 10.71 -4.75
CA LEU A 18 2.36 9.71 -5.04
C LEU A 18 0.98 10.34 -5.27
N GLU A 19 0.65 11.38 -4.51
CA GLU A 19 -0.58 12.16 -4.71
C GLU A 19 -0.56 12.84 -6.09
N ALA A 20 0.54 13.49 -6.46
CA ALA A 20 0.73 14.09 -7.78
C ALA A 20 0.62 13.05 -8.91
N PHE A 21 1.28 11.90 -8.76
CA PHE A 21 1.18 10.78 -9.70
C PHE A 21 -0.27 10.30 -9.89
N ALA A 22 -1.06 10.21 -8.80
CA ALA A 22 -2.46 9.80 -8.88
C ALA A 22 -3.35 10.86 -9.56
N TYR A 23 -3.04 12.16 -9.39
CA TYR A 23 -3.65 13.22 -10.19
C TYR A 23 -3.29 13.08 -11.67
N GLU A 24 -2.01 12.90 -12.00
CA GLU A 24 -1.56 12.74 -13.39
C GLU A 24 -2.12 11.49 -14.07
N SER A 25 -2.36 10.43 -13.30
CA SER A 25 -2.92 9.16 -13.78
C SER A 25 -4.43 9.20 -14.03
N SER A 26 -5.11 10.31 -13.74
CA SER A 26 -6.56 10.43 -13.84
C SER A 26 -6.99 11.64 -14.67
N ILE A 27 -8.29 11.67 -15.02
CA ILE A 27 -8.89 12.75 -15.80
C ILE A 27 -9.79 13.58 -14.87
N ALA A 28 -9.69 14.92 -14.97
CA ALA A 28 -10.59 15.80 -14.25
C ALA A 28 -12.03 15.64 -14.81
N PHE A 29 -13.00 15.42 -13.93
CA PHE A 29 -14.34 14.99 -14.34
C PHE A 29 -15.43 15.77 -13.61
N CYS A 30 -16.36 16.34 -14.36
CA CYS A 30 -17.52 17.01 -13.78
C CYS A 30 -18.59 15.99 -13.44
N TYR A 31 -18.66 15.59 -12.17
CA TYR A 31 -19.61 14.58 -11.70
C TYR A 31 -21.09 14.96 -11.97
N PRO A 32 -21.56 16.19 -11.68
CA PRO A 32 -22.96 16.55 -11.91
C PRO A 32 -23.38 16.57 -13.39
N CYS A 33 -22.47 16.98 -14.27
CA CYS A 33 -22.74 17.05 -15.72
C CYS A 33 -22.36 15.77 -16.48
N TYR A 34 -21.72 14.84 -15.76
CA TYR A 34 -21.20 13.56 -16.23
C TYR A 34 -20.40 13.67 -17.54
N VAL A 35 -19.40 14.56 -17.52
CA VAL A 35 -18.51 14.83 -18.65
C VAL A 35 -17.09 15.10 -18.16
N GLU A 36 -16.11 14.74 -18.98
CA GLU A 36 -14.72 15.16 -18.79
C GLU A 36 -14.62 16.69 -18.80
N ALA A 37 -13.79 17.21 -17.90
CA ALA A 37 -13.43 18.61 -17.90
C ALA A 37 -12.46 18.90 -19.05
N ILE A 38 -12.43 20.17 -19.46
CA ILE A 38 -11.49 20.66 -20.46
C ILE A 38 -10.55 21.67 -19.82
N ASP A 39 -9.31 21.70 -20.28
CA ASP A 39 -8.35 22.70 -19.82
C ASP A 39 -8.80 24.11 -20.20
N SER A 40 -8.66 25.03 -19.24
CA SER A 40 -8.87 26.46 -19.43
C SER A 40 -7.64 27.21 -18.89
N ASN A 41 -7.60 28.53 -19.09
CA ASN A 41 -6.48 29.36 -18.60
C ASN A 41 -6.28 29.29 -17.08
N ASP A 42 -7.35 28.99 -16.34
CA ASP A 42 -7.36 28.92 -14.87
C ASP A 42 -7.43 27.47 -14.35
N GLY A 43 -7.09 26.48 -15.19
CA GLY A 43 -7.17 25.05 -14.89
C GLY A 43 -8.40 24.35 -15.51
N PRO A 44 -8.58 23.04 -15.26
CA PRO A 44 -9.68 22.28 -15.84
C PRO A 44 -11.05 22.80 -15.38
N ARG A 45 -12.00 22.92 -16.30
CA ARG A 45 -13.39 23.31 -16.01
C ARG A 45 -14.39 22.46 -16.80
N CYS A 46 -15.59 22.28 -16.24
CA CYS A 46 -16.66 21.62 -16.96
C CYS A 46 -17.05 22.42 -18.23
N PRO A 47 -17.13 21.79 -19.42
CA PRO A 47 -17.57 22.49 -20.63
C PRO A 47 -19.05 22.90 -20.62
N LYS A 48 -19.87 22.35 -19.71
CA LYS A 48 -21.31 22.62 -19.63
C LYS A 48 -21.68 23.64 -18.54
N CYS A 49 -21.22 23.41 -17.31
CA CYS A 49 -21.58 24.24 -16.16
C CYS A 49 -20.45 25.16 -15.70
N HIS A 50 -19.26 25.08 -16.31
CA HIS A 50 -18.06 25.87 -15.97
C HIS A 50 -17.52 25.70 -14.54
N SER A 51 -18.04 24.71 -13.80
CA SER A 51 -17.52 24.31 -12.48
C SER A 51 -16.06 23.91 -12.57
N ASP A 52 -15.27 24.38 -11.61
CA ASP A 52 -13.91 23.92 -11.28
C ASP A 52 -13.90 22.91 -10.13
N ASP A 53 -15.03 22.70 -9.45
CA ASP A 53 -15.23 21.58 -8.53
C ASP A 53 -15.39 20.28 -9.34
N LEU A 54 -14.30 19.52 -9.44
CA LEU A 54 -14.16 18.37 -10.32
C LEU A 54 -13.69 17.13 -9.55
N ALA A 55 -14.40 16.03 -9.79
CA ALA A 55 -14.00 14.71 -9.36
C ALA A 55 -12.85 14.19 -10.24
N ARG A 56 -12.35 13.00 -9.93
CA ARG A 56 -11.33 12.30 -10.72
C ARG A 56 -11.95 11.08 -11.38
N LEU A 57 -11.68 10.90 -12.66
CA LEU A 57 -12.05 9.72 -13.45
C LEU A 57 -10.80 8.89 -13.71
N LEU A 58 -10.86 7.60 -13.39
CA LEU A 58 -9.91 6.59 -13.87
C LEU A 58 -10.64 5.71 -14.88
N CYS A 59 -10.23 5.82 -16.15
CA CYS A 59 -10.91 5.18 -17.26
C CYS A 59 -11.03 3.67 -17.08
N GLY A 60 -12.26 3.15 -17.19
CA GLY A 60 -12.55 1.73 -17.02
C GLY A 60 -12.66 1.26 -15.56
N VAL A 61 -12.39 2.13 -14.58
CA VAL A 61 -12.44 1.80 -13.15
C VAL A 61 -13.59 2.51 -12.46
N GLY A 62 -13.62 3.84 -12.51
CA GLY A 62 -14.65 4.61 -11.79
C GLY A 62 -14.40 6.10 -11.74
N VAL A 63 -15.30 6.81 -11.04
CA VAL A 63 -15.22 8.24 -10.78
C VAL A 63 -15.51 8.48 -9.32
N ASP A 64 -14.62 9.19 -8.63
CA ASP A 64 -14.84 9.63 -7.26
C ASP A 64 -14.02 10.90 -6.93
N TRP A 65 -14.29 11.51 -5.79
CA TRP A 65 -13.63 12.70 -5.30
C TRP A 65 -12.25 12.40 -4.70
N GLY A 66 -11.29 13.28 -4.97
CA GLY A 66 -9.90 13.07 -4.58
C GLY A 66 -9.20 11.96 -5.37
N VAL A 67 -7.98 11.62 -4.95
CA VAL A 67 -7.10 10.67 -5.65
C VAL A 67 -6.67 9.47 -4.82
N LEU A 68 -7.05 9.41 -3.54
CA LEU A 68 -6.67 8.31 -2.65
C LEU A 68 -7.08 6.94 -3.23
N TRP A 69 -8.32 6.84 -3.69
CA TRP A 69 -8.86 5.61 -4.28
C TRP A 69 -8.15 5.20 -5.58
N ILE A 70 -7.62 6.17 -6.35
CA ILE A 70 -6.84 5.90 -7.56
C ILE A 70 -5.51 5.28 -7.18
N LEU A 71 -4.83 5.85 -6.19
CA LEU A 71 -3.57 5.29 -5.72
C LEU A 71 -3.76 3.87 -5.19
N GLU A 72 -4.75 3.64 -4.33
CA GLU A 72 -5.07 2.30 -3.81
C GLU A 72 -5.28 1.31 -4.96
N HIS A 73 -6.11 1.66 -5.95
CA HIS A 73 -6.35 0.81 -7.10
C HIS A 73 -5.06 0.51 -7.89
N ILE A 74 -4.24 1.53 -8.17
CA ILE A 74 -3.01 1.35 -8.93
C ILE A 74 -1.99 0.50 -8.16
N VAL A 75 -1.87 0.69 -6.84
CA VAL A 75 -0.98 -0.10 -5.99
C VAL A 75 -1.38 -1.57 -6.02
N THR A 76 -2.66 -1.87 -5.76
CA THR A 76 -3.15 -3.26 -5.76
C THR A 76 -2.94 -3.94 -7.12
N GLU A 77 -3.06 -3.21 -8.23
CA GLU A 77 -2.89 -3.77 -9.58
C GLU A 77 -1.43 -3.93 -10.02
N LYS A 78 -0.52 -3.03 -9.60
CA LYS A 78 0.83 -2.93 -10.18
C LYS A 78 1.97 -3.28 -9.23
N VAL A 79 1.75 -3.20 -7.92
CA VAL A 79 2.80 -3.37 -6.92
C VAL A 79 2.64 -4.75 -6.29
N PRO A 80 3.70 -5.56 -6.25
CA PRO A 80 3.61 -6.87 -5.61
C PRO A 80 3.36 -6.71 -4.11
N ALA A 81 2.34 -7.41 -3.60
CA ALA A 81 2.11 -7.51 -2.17
C ALA A 81 3.22 -8.31 -1.49
N VAL A 82 3.53 -7.92 -0.26
CA VAL A 82 4.53 -8.54 0.60
C VAL A 82 3.97 -9.79 1.26
N ASN A 83 4.76 -10.87 1.26
CA ASN A 83 4.46 -12.09 1.99
C ASN A 83 5.03 -12.02 3.42
N ILE A 84 4.26 -11.39 4.33
CA ILE A 84 4.67 -11.23 5.74
C ILE A 84 4.88 -12.59 6.44
N ASP A 85 4.15 -13.64 6.05
CA ASP A 85 4.34 -14.96 6.62
C ASP A 85 5.75 -15.51 6.32
N GLU A 86 6.19 -15.42 5.06
CA GLU A 86 7.53 -15.87 4.65
C GLU A 86 8.63 -15.01 5.25
N MET A 87 8.48 -13.67 5.20
CA MET A 87 9.46 -12.77 5.81
C MET A 87 9.63 -13.00 7.31
N PHE A 88 8.54 -13.25 8.03
CA PHE A 88 8.62 -13.50 9.46
C PHE A 88 9.25 -14.87 9.76
N GLU A 89 8.99 -15.90 8.94
CA GLU A 89 9.68 -17.19 9.04
C GLU A 89 11.19 -17.05 8.82
N ASP A 90 11.60 -16.26 7.84
CA ASP A 90 13.01 -15.93 7.58
C ASP A 90 13.62 -15.15 8.76
N HIS A 91 12.92 -14.15 9.27
CA HIS A 91 13.37 -13.36 10.42
C HIS A 91 13.61 -14.21 11.68
N VAL A 92 12.70 -15.15 11.97
CA VAL A 92 12.86 -16.09 13.08
C VAL A 92 14.06 -17.01 12.84
N SER A 93 14.23 -17.51 11.61
CA SER A 93 15.37 -18.35 11.24
C SER A 93 16.70 -17.61 11.35
N ASP A 94 16.75 -16.33 11.01
CA ASP A 94 17.94 -15.49 11.16
C ASP A 94 18.28 -15.24 12.64
N CYS A 95 17.27 -15.09 13.49
CA CYS A 95 17.43 -14.79 14.92
C CYS A 95 17.82 -16.01 15.75
N TYR A 96 17.26 -17.19 15.43
CA TYR A 96 17.40 -18.40 16.25
C TYR A 96 18.11 -19.56 15.54
N GLY A 97 18.46 -19.40 14.26
CA GLY A 97 18.98 -20.43 13.38
C GLY A 97 17.86 -21.24 12.71
N GLY A 98 18.19 -21.90 11.59
CA GLY A 98 17.24 -22.77 10.87
C GLY A 98 16.93 -24.04 11.66
N ASP A 99 17.93 -24.88 11.91
CA ASP A 99 17.73 -26.19 12.55
C ASP A 99 18.20 -26.25 14.01
N CYS A 100 17.43 -26.93 14.85
CA CYS A 100 17.75 -27.25 16.25
C CYS A 100 17.71 -28.77 16.49
N GLN A 101 18.72 -29.29 17.19
CA GLN A 101 18.73 -30.69 17.62
C GLN A 101 18.04 -30.88 18.98
N ILE A 102 17.01 -31.74 19.02
CA ILE A 102 16.35 -32.19 20.26
C ILE A 102 16.48 -33.71 20.35
N GLY A 103 17.44 -34.19 21.15
CA GLY A 103 17.76 -35.62 21.21
C GLY A 103 18.24 -36.14 19.87
N TRP A 104 17.46 -37.02 19.22
CA TRP A 104 17.74 -37.55 17.88
C TRP A 104 16.90 -36.87 16.77
N LEU A 105 16.13 -35.82 17.11
CA LEU A 105 15.37 -35.03 16.15
C LEU A 105 16.20 -33.82 15.69
N ASN A 106 16.12 -33.50 14.39
CA ASN A 106 16.56 -32.22 13.83
C ASN A 106 15.31 -31.49 13.34
N ILE A 107 15.03 -30.32 13.90
CA ILE A 107 13.75 -29.62 13.73
C ILE A 107 14.02 -28.18 13.31
N ASP A 108 13.29 -27.73 12.29
CA ASP A 108 13.24 -26.33 11.90
C ASP A 108 12.61 -25.47 13.01
N VAL A 109 13.32 -24.44 13.46
CA VAL A 109 12.95 -23.65 14.63
C VAL A 109 11.68 -22.85 14.39
N ALA A 110 11.55 -22.20 13.23
CA ALA A 110 10.37 -21.42 12.88
C ALA A 110 9.13 -22.31 12.85
N HIS A 111 9.22 -23.46 12.19
CA HIS A 111 8.17 -24.46 12.15
C HIS A 111 7.84 -24.99 13.55
N ALA A 112 8.84 -25.25 14.40
CA ALA A 112 8.62 -25.72 15.76
C ALA A 112 7.81 -24.70 16.57
N ILE A 113 8.21 -23.43 16.59
CA ILE A 113 7.52 -22.37 17.35
C ILE A 113 6.09 -22.21 16.83
N LYS A 114 5.90 -22.14 15.51
CA LYS A 114 4.59 -22.00 14.86
C LYS A 114 3.61 -23.10 15.24
N ASN A 115 4.09 -24.34 15.41
CA ASN A 115 3.26 -25.48 15.81
C ASN A 115 3.07 -25.61 17.32
N LEU A 116 4.09 -25.30 18.12
CA LEU A 116 4.05 -25.42 19.58
C LEU A 116 3.22 -24.32 20.22
N ASP A 117 3.30 -23.09 19.70
CA ASP A 117 2.52 -21.94 20.16
C ASP A 117 2.10 -21.04 19.00
N ALA A 118 1.08 -21.48 18.26
CA ALA A 118 0.52 -20.74 17.14
C ALA A 118 -0.08 -19.37 17.53
N VAL A 119 -0.45 -19.18 18.81
CA VAL A 119 -1.01 -17.90 19.28
C VAL A 119 0.13 -16.89 19.44
N SER A 120 1.20 -17.26 20.14
CA SER A 120 2.39 -16.44 20.28
C SER A 120 3.01 -16.12 18.91
N TRP A 121 3.08 -17.11 18.01
CA TRP A 121 3.53 -16.91 16.62
C TRP A 121 2.75 -15.80 15.90
N ARG A 122 1.41 -15.84 15.98
CA ARG A 122 0.57 -14.83 15.32
C ARG A 122 0.75 -13.43 15.92
N ILE A 123 0.92 -13.34 17.23
CA ILE A 123 1.16 -12.06 17.92
C ILE A 123 2.51 -11.49 17.47
N ALA A 124 3.58 -12.29 17.56
CA ALA A 124 4.93 -11.87 17.17
C ALA A 124 5.02 -11.46 15.69
N LYS A 125 4.32 -12.18 14.79
CA LYS A 125 4.22 -11.80 13.38
C LYS A 125 3.53 -10.45 13.18
N SER A 126 2.46 -10.19 13.92
CA SER A 126 1.75 -8.89 13.87
C SER A 126 2.67 -7.77 14.35
N GLU A 127 3.34 -7.96 15.49
CA GLU A 127 4.28 -6.98 16.05
C GLU A 127 5.46 -6.72 15.10
N TYR A 128 5.94 -7.75 14.41
CA TYR A 128 6.96 -7.60 13.37
C TYR A 128 6.47 -6.72 12.22
N ALA A 129 5.28 -6.97 11.67
CA ALA A 129 4.73 -6.14 10.60
C ALA A 129 4.49 -4.69 11.06
N ASP A 130 3.96 -4.50 12.28
CA ASP A 130 3.75 -3.18 12.88
C ASP A 130 5.08 -2.42 13.03
N SER A 131 6.16 -3.10 13.45
CA SER A 131 7.49 -2.49 13.56
C SER A 131 8.02 -1.96 12.22
N LEU A 132 7.81 -2.71 11.12
CA LEU A 132 8.23 -2.29 9.78
C LEU A 132 7.39 -1.11 9.25
N ILE A 133 6.13 -1.01 9.67
CA ILE A 133 5.27 0.14 9.36
C ILE A 133 5.71 1.38 10.15
N GLU A 134 5.97 1.22 11.45
CA GLU A 134 6.47 2.32 12.30
C GLU A 134 7.81 2.87 11.80
N ASP A 135 8.70 2.00 11.31
CA ASP A 135 9.97 2.37 10.69
C ASP A 135 9.79 2.96 9.27
N GLY A 136 8.58 2.94 8.72
CA GLY A 136 8.25 3.50 7.41
C GLY A 136 8.77 2.67 6.23
N GLU A 137 9.10 1.40 6.45
CA GLU A 137 9.53 0.49 5.39
C GLU A 137 8.34 -0.16 4.68
N LEU A 138 7.27 -0.47 5.43
CA LEU A 138 6.04 -1.04 4.93
C LEU A 138 4.85 -0.09 5.05
N VAL A 139 3.83 -0.35 4.24
CA VAL A 139 2.50 0.25 4.37
C VAL A 139 1.40 -0.78 4.13
N GLU A 140 0.30 -0.66 4.86
CA GLU A 140 -0.89 -1.50 4.72
C GLU A 140 -1.89 -0.85 3.73
N GLY A 141 -2.28 -1.61 2.70
CA GLY A 141 -3.32 -1.24 1.74
C GLY A 141 -4.74 -1.53 2.24
N GLN A 142 -5.75 -1.00 1.54
CA GLN A 142 -7.15 -1.26 1.88
C GLN A 142 -7.60 -2.71 1.70
N ASP A 143 -6.88 -3.46 0.87
CA ASP A 143 -7.12 -4.88 0.63
C ASP A 143 -6.57 -5.78 1.77
N GLY A 144 -5.92 -5.18 2.78
CA GLY A 144 -5.29 -5.88 3.89
C GLY A 144 -3.93 -6.48 3.56
N ASN A 145 -3.37 -6.15 2.38
CA ASN A 145 -2.02 -6.52 2.01
C ASN A 145 -1.01 -5.46 2.44
N TYR A 146 0.25 -5.86 2.53
CA TYR A 146 1.37 -4.97 2.84
C TYR A 146 2.20 -4.72 1.58
N TYR A 147 2.80 -3.54 1.48
CA TYR A 147 3.63 -3.14 0.36
C TYR A 147 4.92 -2.49 0.86
N TRP A 148 6.04 -2.80 0.21
CA TRP A 148 7.29 -2.07 0.44
C TRP A 148 7.18 -0.65 -0.09
N VAL A 149 7.53 0.32 0.75
CA VAL A 149 7.60 1.73 0.35
C VAL A 149 8.57 1.93 -0.80
N SER A 150 9.67 1.18 -0.82
CA SER A 150 10.65 1.19 -1.93
C SER A 150 10.07 0.66 -3.25
N ASP A 151 9.17 -0.31 -3.21
CA ASP A 151 8.48 -0.80 -4.41
C ASP A 151 7.42 0.19 -4.89
N LEU A 152 6.77 0.94 -3.99
CA LEU A 152 5.89 2.04 -4.41
C LEU A 152 6.65 3.08 -5.23
N GLU A 153 7.82 3.51 -4.75
CA GLU A 153 8.69 4.44 -5.48
C GLU A 153 9.09 3.85 -6.82
N LYS A 154 9.65 2.64 -6.83
CA LYS A 154 10.18 1.99 -8.04
C LYS A 154 9.13 1.72 -9.12
N HIS A 155 7.90 1.41 -8.73
CA HIS A 155 6.84 1.00 -9.66
C HIS A 155 5.95 2.16 -10.11
N LEU A 156 5.91 3.28 -9.36
CA LEU A 156 4.99 4.38 -9.61
C LEU A 156 5.67 5.73 -9.92
N LEU A 157 6.94 5.93 -9.54
CA LEU A 157 7.69 7.18 -9.72
C LEU A 157 8.94 6.96 -10.58
#